data_AF-G0R2E6-F1
#
_entry.id   AF-G0R2E6-F1
#
_cell.length_a   1.000
_cell.length_b   1.000
_cell.length_c   1.000
_cell.angle_alpha   90.00
_cell.angle_beta   90.00
_cell.angle_gamma   90.00
#
_symmetry.space_group_name_H-M   'P 1'
#
loop_
_entity.id
_entity.type
_entity.pdbx_description
1 polymer ?
#
loop_
_entity_poly.entity_id
_entity_poly.type
_entity_poly.pdbx_seq_one_letter_code
_entity_poly.pdbx_strand_id
1 'polypeptide(L)'
;MQNPYTDPQNYTYDYDAILEYLNKFQISPYTGNPLYISDLKPNQDLKHQIDQLRDQIPDENKYRETSLSIKNYKKINPQILLKFSKKNTTYQLSITPPSSNIPRPPNYFDICCVIDVSGSMNDEARIQGDTESAGLSVLDIVKHSVKTIIVNLRPEDRLSIVTFHSQAKREIELTYMDKKGKEKVQNCLDTLTPLNSTNLWQGLEYGLDVLNEKNSQNLNFLMVFTDGVPNINPPRGHLQMLQKYRKDNKEKIENCIINMFGFGYNLDSELLNELAIEGNGAYAFIPDASFVGTVFVNAFAQMLSSDFLGGRNLIKIYIRQKQPLSHFIRKYLNFDLSKFRRN
;
A
#
# COMPACT_ATOMS: atom_id res chain seq x y z
N MET A 1 12.64 -8.88 -21.62
CA MET A 1 13.60 -8.15 -22.46
C MET A 1 13.35 -8.45 -23.93
N GLN A 2 13.30 -7.44 -24.78
CA GLN A 2 13.24 -7.55 -26.24
C GLN A 2 14.62 -7.47 -26.87
N ASN A 3 15.47 -6.54 -26.42
CA ASN A 3 16.82 -6.35 -26.96
C ASN A 3 17.84 -6.29 -25.81
N PRO A 4 18.43 -7.44 -25.42
CA PRO A 4 19.35 -7.49 -24.29
C PRO A 4 20.73 -6.90 -24.62
N TYR A 5 21.25 -6.02 -23.76
CA TYR A 5 22.60 -5.45 -23.83
C TYR A 5 23.31 -5.58 -22.49
N THR A 6 24.61 -5.85 -22.52
CA THR A 6 25.45 -6.08 -21.35
C THR A 6 26.47 -4.96 -21.18
N ASP A 7 26.68 -4.51 -19.95
CA ASP A 7 27.73 -3.56 -19.59
C ASP A 7 29.10 -4.25 -19.36
N PRO A 8 30.20 -3.49 -19.17
CA PRO A 8 31.52 -4.09 -18.90
C PRO A 8 31.61 -4.88 -17.58
N GLN A 9 30.61 -4.77 -16.71
CA GLN A 9 30.53 -5.45 -15.41
C GLN A 9 29.61 -6.68 -15.48
N ASN A 10 29.18 -7.10 -16.68
CA ASN A 10 28.30 -8.23 -16.95
C ASN A 10 26.84 -8.09 -16.49
N TYR A 11 26.37 -6.90 -16.16
CA TYR A 11 24.93 -6.68 -15.95
C TYR A 11 24.22 -6.51 -17.30
N THR A 12 23.11 -7.22 -17.46
CA THR A 12 22.32 -7.18 -18.70
C THR A 12 21.02 -6.41 -18.51
N TYR A 13 20.70 -5.55 -19.46
CA TYR A 13 19.54 -4.68 -19.49
C TYR A 13 18.75 -4.84 -20.78
N ASP A 14 17.51 -4.37 -20.80
CA ASP A 14 16.80 -4.10 -22.05
C ASP A 14 17.32 -2.80 -22.66
N TYR A 15 17.68 -2.80 -23.96
CA TYR A 15 18.30 -1.66 -24.64
C TYR A 15 17.46 -0.38 -24.53
N ASP A 16 16.15 -0.47 -24.75
CA ASP A 16 15.28 0.71 -24.73
C ASP A 16 15.19 1.29 -23.30
N ALA A 17 15.15 0.41 -22.30
CA ALA A 17 15.08 0.81 -20.90
C ALA A 17 16.40 1.42 -20.39
N ILE A 18 17.55 0.82 -20.73
CA ILE A 18 18.86 1.35 -20.31
C ILE A 18 19.21 2.63 -21.06
N LEU A 19 18.80 2.77 -22.32
CA LEU A 19 18.96 4.01 -23.08
C LEU A 19 18.21 5.17 -22.41
N GLU A 20 16.96 4.95 -22.00
CA GLU A 20 16.18 5.98 -21.28
C GLU A 20 16.83 6.35 -19.95
N TYR A 21 17.35 5.36 -19.21
CA TYR A 21 17.99 5.58 -17.92
C TYR A 21 19.32 6.36 -18.06
N LEU A 22 20.19 5.94 -18.98
CA LEU A 22 21.50 6.57 -19.18
C LEU A 22 21.39 8.01 -19.71
N ASN A 23 20.35 8.31 -20.49
CA ASN A 23 20.04 9.68 -20.90
C ASN A 23 19.72 10.61 -19.71
N LYS A 24 19.29 10.07 -18.57
CA LYS A 24 18.92 10.83 -17.37
C LYS A 24 20.04 10.88 -16.32
N PHE A 25 20.73 9.75 -16.09
CA PHE A 25 21.61 9.60 -14.92
C PHE A 25 23.08 9.32 -15.24
N GLN A 26 23.42 8.85 -16.46
CA GLN A 26 24.80 8.52 -16.88
C GLN A 26 25.60 7.62 -15.92
N ILE A 27 24.91 6.79 -15.14
CA ILE A 27 25.48 5.81 -14.21
C ILE A 27 24.82 4.45 -14.42
N SER A 28 25.45 3.38 -13.95
CA SER A 28 24.86 2.04 -13.92
C SER A 28 23.72 1.99 -12.90
N PRO A 29 22.52 1.50 -13.27
CA PRO A 29 21.43 1.27 -12.32
C PRO A 29 21.78 0.32 -11.17
N TYR A 30 22.73 -0.60 -11.39
CA TYR A 30 23.09 -1.62 -10.40
C TYR A 30 24.27 -1.22 -9.53
N THR A 31 25.30 -0.60 -10.11
CA THR A 31 26.55 -0.33 -9.38
C THR A 31 26.76 1.14 -9.05
N GLY A 32 25.98 2.05 -9.63
CA GLY A 32 26.14 3.49 -9.44
C GLY A 32 27.40 4.09 -10.08
N ASN A 33 28.22 3.27 -10.74
CA ASN A 33 29.42 3.69 -11.45
C ASN A 33 29.06 4.40 -12.78
N PRO A 34 29.90 5.32 -13.29
CA PRO A 34 29.69 5.92 -14.60
C PRO A 34 29.53 4.85 -15.68
N LEU A 35 28.49 5.00 -16.51
CA LEU A 35 28.18 4.08 -17.61
C LEU A 35 27.65 4.88 -18.79
N TYR A 36 28.22 4.67 -19.97
CA TYR A 36 27.80 5.33 -21.20
C TYR A 36 27.22 4.34 -22.20
N ILE A 37 26.39 4.85 -23.13
CA ILE A 37 25.75 4.04 -24.16
C ILE A 37 26.80 3.31 -25.03
N SER A 38 27.97 3.92 -25.23
CA SER A 38 29.11 3.33 -25.95
C SER A 38 29.68 2.08 -25.28
N ASP A 39 29.46 1.91 -23.98
CA ASP A 39 30.02 0.83 -23.18
C ASP A 39 29.15 -0.44 -23.23
N LEU A 40 27.91 -0.30 -23.72
CA LEU A 40 26.95 -1.39 -23.82
C LEU A 40 27.21 -2.23 -25.07
N LYS A 41 27.22 -3.55 -24.90
CA LYS A 41 27.36 -4.51 -26.00
C LYS A 41 26.10 -5.37 -26.15
N PRO A 42 25.63 -5.64 -27.38
CA PRO A 42 24.49 -6.54 -27.59
C PRO A 42 24.79 -7.94 -27.03
N ASN A 43 23.85 -8.50 -26.25
CA ASN A 43 23.95 -9.85 -25.74
C ASN A 43 23.19 -10.81 -26.66
N GLN A 44 23.84 -11.26 -27.74
CA GLN A 44 23.21 -12.11 -28.75
C GLN A 44 22.82 -13.48 -28.21
N ASP A 45 23.62 -14.06 -27.32
CA ASP A 45 23.35 -15.37 -26.72
C ASP A 45 22.06 -15.35 -25.91
N LEU A 46 21.89 -14.35 -25.04
CA LEU A 46 20.67 -14.19 -24.27
C LEU A 46 19.47 -13.86 -25.16
N LYS A 47 19.68 -13.08 -26.23
CA LYS A 47 18.62 -12.80 -27.21
C LYS A 47 18.12 -14.08 -27.86
N HIS A 48 19.04 -14.94 -28.32
CA HIS A 48 18.69 -16.22 -28.90
C HIS A 48 17.96 -17.14 -27.92
N GLN A 49 18.37 -17.18 -26.65
CA GLN A 49 17.68 -17.95 -25.62
C GLN A 49 16.26 -17.42 -25.37
N ILE A 50 16.08 -16.10 -25.28
CA ILE A 50 14.77 -15.46 -25.10
C ILE A 50 13.86 -15.76 -26.29
N ASP A 51 14.38 -15.66 -27.51
CA ASP A 51 13.58 -15.88 -28.72
C ASP A 51 13.22 -17.36 -28.90
N GLN A 52 14.12 -18.30 -28.59
CA GLN A 52 13.79 -19.73 -28.51
C GLN A 52 12.69 -20.03 -27.49
N LEU A 53 12.76 -19.42 -26.30
CA LEU A 53 11.70 -19.55 -25.29
C LEU A 53 10.38 -18.95 -25.79
N ARG A 54 10.41 -17.83 -26.53
CA ARG A 54 9.21 -17.22 -27.12
C ARG A 54 8.59 -18.07 -28.22
N ASP A 55 9.40 -18.74 -29.03
CA ASP A 55 8.93 -19.59 -30.12
C ASP A 55 8.35 -20.91 -29.61
N GLN A 56 8.82 -21.38 -28.45
CA GLN A 56 8.23 -22.52 -27.74
C GLN A 56 6.87 -22.19 -27.08
N ILE A 57 6.51 -20.91 -26.96
CA ILE A 57 5.19 -20.50 -26.46
C ILE A 57 4.19 -20.62 -27.61
N PRO A 58 3.15 -21.46 -27.51
CA PRO A 58 2.09 -21.56 -28.52
C PRO A 58 1.51 -20.17 -28.86
N ASP A 59 1.10 -19.91 -30.10
CA ASP A 59 0.59 -18.59 -30.50
C ASP A 59 -0.67 -18.16 -29.70
N GLU A 60 -1.47 -19.12 -29.24
CA GLU A 60 -2.58 -18.91 -28.28
C GLU A 60 -2.10 -18.39 -26.92
N ASN A 61 -0.83 -18.62 -26.61
CA ASN A 61 -0.16 -18.20 -25.39
C ASN A 61 0.64 -16.88 -25.52
N LYS A 62 0.79 -16.32 -26.72
CA LYS A 62 1.43 -15.02 -26.93
C LYS A 62 0.46 -13.87 -26.61
N TYR A 63 0.91 -12.86 -25.85
CA TYR A 63 0.10 -11.70 -25.49
C TYR A 63 -0.15 -10.80 -26.72
N ARG A 64 -1.41 -10.45 -27.00
CA ARG A 64 -1.77 -9.45 -28.02
C ARG A 64 -2.08 -8.12 -27.33
N GLU A 65 -1.21 -7.12 -27.52
CA GLU A 65 -1.49 -5.75 -27.07
C GLU A 65 -2.74 -5.23 -27.80
N THR A 66 -3.72 -4.74 -27.04
CA THR A 66 -4.89 -4.06 -27.62
C THR A 66 -5.03 -2.71 -26.97
N SER A 67 -4.58 -1.65 -27.64
CA SER A 67 -4.77 -0.28 -27.13
C SER A 67 -6.26 0.08 -27.20
N LEU A 68 -6.94 0.12 -26.05
CA LEU A 68 -8.29 0.67 -25.94
C LEU A 68 -8.21 2.16 -25.63
N SER A 69 -8.70 2.99 -26.55
CA SER A 69 -8.99 4.40 -26.27
C SER A 69 -10.21 4.47 -25.35
N ILE A 70 -10.02 4.83 -24.08
CA ILE A 70 -11.13 4.94 -23.11
C ILE A 70 -11.93 6.20 -23.44
N LYS A 71 -13.16 6.04 -23.95
CA LYS A 71 -13.98 7.15 -24.48
C LYS A 71 -14.81 7.93 -23.44
N ASN A 72 -15.05 7.38 -22.25
CA ASN A 72 -15.91 8.02 -21.24
C ASN A 72 -15.35 7.83 -19.81
N TYR A 73 -14.52 8.76 -19.36
CA TYR A 73 -14.20 8.95 -17.94
C TYR A 73 -13.93 10.44 -17.66
N LYS A 74 -14.22 10.89 -16.45
CA LYS A 74 -13.77 12.21 -15.97
C LYS A 74 -12.24 12.10 -15.83
N LYS A 75 -11.46 12.84 -16.62
CA LYS A 75 -9.98 12.87 -16.52
C LYS A 75 -9.60 13.31 -15.09
N ILE A 76 -9.25 12.35 -14.23
CA ILE A 76 -8.75 12.66 -12.87
C ILE A 76 -7.29 13.09 -12.96
N ASN A 77 -6.50 12.47 -13.86
CA ASN A 77 -5.15 12.91 -14.17
C ASN A 77 -4.79 12.51 -15.62
N PRO A 78 -4.54 13.46 -16.55
CA PRO A 78 -4.21 13.15 -17.94
C PRO A 78 -2.84 12.48 -18.14
N GLN A 79 -2.04 12.36 -17.08
CA GLN A 79 -0.67 11.89 -17.15
C GLN A 79 -0.51 10.39 -16.83
N ILE A 80 -1.56 9.70 -16.38
CA ILE A 80 -1.52 8.25 -16.11
C ILE A 80 -1.88 7.50 -17.39
N LEU A 81 -0.98 6.61 -17.85
CA LEU A 81 -1.23 5.75 -19.00
C LEU A 81 -1.85 4.43 -18.54
N LEU A 82 -3.01 4.08 -19.08
CA LEU A 82 -3.68 2.81 -18.84
C LEU A 82 -3.58 1.95 -20.10
N LYS A 83 -2.92 0.80 -20.02
CA LYS A 83 -2.89 -0.23 -21.06
C LYS A 83 -3.73 -1.42 -20.62
N PHE A 84 -4.67 -1.83 -21.45
CA PHE A 84 -5.49 -3.01 -21.19
C PHE A 84 -5.16 -4.09 -22.22
N SER A 85 -5.01 -5.34 -21.78
CA SER A 85 -4.91 -6.48 -22.70
C SER A 85 -5.80 -7.62 -22.22
N LYS A 86 -6.29 -8.41 -23.17
CA LYS A 86 -7.16 -9.56 -22.90
C LYS A 86 -6.55 -10.79 -23.55
N LYS A 87 -6.50 -11.89 -22.79
CA LYS A 87 -6.13 -13.22 -23.29
C LYS A 87 -7.05 -14.27 -22.67
N ASN A 88 -7.84 -14.95 -23.50
CA ASN A 88 -8.87 -15.90 -23.07
C ASN A 88 -9.83 -15.30 -22.02
N THR A 89 -9.78 -15.81 -20.79
CA THR A 89 -10.54 -15.36 -19.61
C THR A 89 -9.79 -14.34 -18.74
N THR A 90 -8.52 -14.09 -19.03
CA THR A 90 -7.64 -13.22 -18.24
C THR A 90 -7.60 -11.82 -18.82
N TYR A 91 -7.75 -10.84 -17.94
CA TYR A 91 -7.63 -9.42 -18.25
C TYR A 91 -6.40 -8.86 -17.53
N GLN A 92 -5.56 -8.13 -18.25
CA GLN A 92 -4.42 -7.44 -17.69
C GLN A 92 -4.63 -5.94 -17.84
N LEU A 93 -4.53 -5.21 -16.74
CA LEU A 93 -4.46 -3.76 -16.72
C LEU A 93 -3.05 -3.37 -16.28
N SER A 94 -2.33 -2.66 -17.14
CA SER A 94 -1.07 -2.00 -16.82
C SER A 94 -1.33 -0.52 -16.63
N ILE A 95 -0.89 0.00 -15.48
CA ILE A 95 -1.03 1.39 -15.10
C ILE A 95 0.38 1.94 -15.04
N THR A 96 0.73 2.84 -15.95
CA THR A 96 2.03 3.50 -15.97
C THR A 96 1.85 4.90 -15.38
N PRO A 97 2.48 5.20 -14.23
CA PRO A 97 2.53 6.57 -13.74
C PRO A 97 3.32 7.42 -14.75
N PRO A 98 3.06 8.73 -14.83
CA PRO A 98 3.84 9.57 -15.71
C PRO A 98 5.29 9.62 -15.30
N SER A 99 6.14 9.70 -16.31
CA SER A 99 7.55 10.04 -16.20
C SER A 99 7.69 11.50 -15.74
N SER A 100 7.55 11.72 -14.44
CA SER A 100 7.87 13.01 -13.82
C SER A 100 9.36 13.02 -13.47
N ASN A 101 10.07 14.09 -13.84
CA ASN A 101 11.43 14.36 -13.34
C ASN A 101 11.42 14.81 -11.86
N ILE A 102 10.26 14.80 -11.20
CA ILE A 102 10.12 15.18 -9.80
C ILE A 102 10.35 13.90 -8.97
N PRO A 103 11.38 13.84 -8.12
CA PRO A 103 11.71 12.65 -7.33
C PRO A 103 10.59 12.18 -6.40
N ARG A 104 9.69 13.10 -6.05
CA ARG A 104 8.54 12.86 -5.18
C ARG A 104 7.40 13.84 -5.52
N PRO A 105 6.13 13.43 -5.50
CA PRO A 105 5.02 14.33 -5.77
C PRO A 105 4.99 15.56 -4.83
N PRO A 106 4.37 16.67 -5.28
CA PRO A 106 4.57 17.98 -4.67
C PRO A 106 3.86 18.16 -3.32
N ASN A 107 2.87 17.34 -2.98
CA ASN A 107 2.14 17.53 -1.73
C ASN A 107 2.92 16.96 -0.56
N TYR A 108 2.84 17.62 0.59
CA TYR A 108 3.42 17.14 1.83
C TYR A 108 2.42 16.24 2.57
N PHE A 109 2.94 15.37 3.42
CA PHE A 109 2.10 14.43 4.17
C PHE A 109 1.94 14.86 5.61
N ASP A 110 0.73 14.71 6.14
CA ASP A 110 0.46 14.72 7.57
C ASP A 110 0.13 13.29 7.98
N ILE A 111 1.00 12.68 8.78
CA ILE A 111 0.87 11.27 9.18
C ILE A 111 0.56 11.21 10.67
N CYS A 112 -0.47 10.47 11.06
CA CYS A 112 -0.70 10.13 12.45
C CYS A 112 -0.53 8.62 12.62
N CYS A 113 0.56 8.24 13.30
CA CYS A 113 0.80 6.87 13.71
C CYS A 113 0.04 6.60 15.01
N VAL A 114 -0.98 5.76 14.94
CA VAL A 114 -1.79 5.30 16.07
C VAL A 114 -1.27 3.92 16.47
N ILE A 115 -0.57 3.85 17.60
CA ILE A 115 0.14 2.67 18.06
C ILE A 115 -0.62 2.03 19.22
N ASP A 116 -1.04 0.80 19.04
CA ASP A 116 -1.52 -0.05 20.12
C ASP A 116 -0.36 -0.30 21.09
N VAL A 117 -0.60 0.00 22.36
CA VAL A 117 0.32 -0.32 23.45
C VAL A 117 -0.38 -1.21 24.47
N SER A 118 -1.30 -2.07 24.04
CA SER A 118 -1.96 -3.05 24.90
C SER A 118 -1.03 -4.20 25.31
N GLY A 119 -1.51 -5.08 26.19
CA GLY A 119 -0.67 -6.08 26.85
C GLY A 119 -0.18 -7.16 25.88
N SER A 120 -0.99 -7.47 24.86
CA SER A 120 -0.62 -8.39 23.78
C SER A 120 0.59 -7.89 23.01
N MET A 121 0.81 -6.57 22.93
CA MET A 121 1.95 -6.00 22.22
C MET A 121 3.30 -6.38 22.86
N ASN A 122 3.30 -6.93 24.08
CA ASN A 122 4.47 -7.51 24.73
C ASN A 122 4.76 -8.97 24.31
N ASP A 123 3.85 -9.58 23.54
CA ASP A 123 4.03 -10.94 23.04
C ASP A 123 5.25 -11.01 22.13
N GLU A 124 5.91 -12.17 22.18
CA GLU A 124 7.12 -12.43 21.44
C GLU A 124 6.82 -12.50 19.94
N ALA A 125 7.54 -11.69 19.17
CA ALA A 125 7.43 -11.72 17.74
C ALA A 125 8.33 -12.81 17.15
N ARG A 126 7.72 -13.94 16.81
CA ARG A 126 8.41 -15.11 16.26
C ARG A 126 8.54 -15.00 14.75
N ILE A 127 9.69 -15.38 14.21
CA ILE A 127 9.90 -15.54 12.76
C ILE A 127 9.51 -16.96 12.37
N GLN A 128 8.61 -17.14 11.40
CA GLN A 128 8.26 -18.48 10.94
C GLN A 128 9.46 -19.17 10.28
N GLY A 129 9.89 -20.30 10.83
CA GLY A 129 10.95 -21.13 10.26
C GLY A 129 12.26 -21.13 11.05
N ASP A 130 12.46 -20.16 11.95
CA ASP A 130 13.58 -20.14 12.89
C ASP A 130 13.13 -20.56 14.29
N THR A 131 13.85 -21.51 14.88
CA THR A 131 13.69 -21.93 16.29
C THR A 131 14.29 -20.93 17.28
N GLU A 132 14.99 -19.91 16.80
CA GLU A 132 15.60 -18.89 17.65
C GLU A 132 14.69 -17.66 17.76
N SER A 133 14.25 -17.41 18.98
CA SER A 133 13.57 -16.16 19.33
C SER A 133 14.54 -15.00 19.23
N ALA A 134 14.21 -14.00 18.41
CA ALA A 134 14.96 -12.75 18.34
C ALA A 134 14.88 -11.91 19.64
N GLY A 135 14.04 -12.32 20.60
CA GLY A 135 13.82 -11.62 21.87
C GLY A 135 13.09 -10.29 21.72
N LEU A 136 12.47 -10.04 20.56
CA LEU A 136 11.74 -8.81 20.26
C LEU A 136 10.24 -9.00 20.54
N SER A 137 9.62 -7.98 21.14
CA SER A 137 8.16 -7.91 21.25
C SER A 137 7.52 -7.43 19.95
N VAL A 138 6.22 -7.65 19.79
CA VAL A 138 5.43 -7.03 18.70
C VAL A 138 5.54 -5.50 18.73
N LEU A 139 5.56 -4.89 19.92
CA LEU A 139 5.76 -3.45 20.06
C LEU A 139 7.12 -3.00 19.53
N ASP A 140 8.18 -3.77 19.74
CA ASP A 140 9.53 -3.42 19.24
C ASP A 140 9.57 -3.44 17.71
N ILE A 141 8.84 -4.37 17.10
CA ILE A 141 8.64 -4.38 15.64
C ILE A 141 7.92 -3.12 15.18
N VAL A 142 6.83 -2.73 15.84
CA VAL A 142 6.10 -1.51 15.50
C VAL A 142 7.01 -0.29 15.62
N LYS A 143 7.78 -0.17 16.71
CA LYS A 143 8.77 0.90 16.88
C LYS A 143 9.76 0.93 15.72
N HIS A 144 10.34 -0.20 15.34
CA HIS A 144 11.28 -0.29 14.23
C HIS A 144 10.63 0.11 12.89
N SER A 145 9.37 -0.27 12.71
CA SER A 145 8.59 0.06 11.52
C SER A 145 8.34 1.56 11.37
N VAL A 146 7.90 2.21 12.46
CA VAL A 146 7.69 3.66 12.48
C VAL A 146 9.02 4.41 12.30
N LYS A 147 10.13 3.88 12.87
CA LYS A 147 11.48 4.39 12.61
C LYS A 147 11.84 4.32 11.11
N THR A 148 11.48 3.24 10.43
CA THR A 148 11.69 3.12 8.98
C THR A 148 10.88 4.14 8.19
N ILE A 149 9.62 4.40 8.59
CA ILE A 149 8.78 5.43 7.96
C ILE A 149 9.44 6.81 8.08
N ILE A 150 9.82 7.23 9.29
CA ILE A 150 10.32 8.60 9.53
C ILE A 150 11.65 8.88 8.83
N VAL A 151 12.49 7.87 8.62
CA VAL A 151 13.76 8.01 7.88
C VAL A 151 13.47 8.45 6.44
N ASN A 152 12.41 7.92 5.83
CA ASN A 152 12.01 8.19 4.45
C ASN A 152 11.15 9.46 4.26
N LEU A 153 10.72 10.11 5.35
CA LEU A 153 9.97 11.38 5.27
C LEU A 153 10.88 12.57 4.94
N ARG A 154 10.32 13.54 4.22
CA ARG A 154 10.96 14.82 3.92
C ARG A 154 10.87 15.76 5.13
N PRO A 155 11.75 16.76 5.24
CA PRO A 155 11.66 17.78 6.29
C PRO A 155 10.31 18.50 6.37
N GLU A 156 9.61 18.65 5.25
CA GLU A 156 8.32 19.33 5.15
C GLU A 156 7.12 18.44 5.49
N ASP A 157 7.29 17.11 5.47
CA ASP A 157 6.26 16.19 5.95
C ASP A 157 6.15 16.32 7.48
N ARG A 158 4.97 16.01 8.03
CA ARG A 158 4.73 16.05 9.46
C ARG A 158 4.24 14.71 9.97
N LEU A 159 4.62 14.37 11.20
CA LEU A 159 4.20 13.16 11.86
C LEU A 159 3.78 13.42 13.31
N SER A 160 2.73 12.74 13.73
CA SER A 160 2.23 12.66 15.10
C SER A 160 2.26 11.20 15.58
N ILE A 161 2.50 11.01 16.88
CA ILE A 161 2.34 9.70 17.53
C ILE A 161 1.18 9.79 18.52
N VAL A 162 0.22 8.91 18.33
CA VAL A 162 -0.86 8.63 19.28
C VAL A 162 -0.68 7.19 19.74
N THR A 163 -0.72 6.95 21.04
CA THR A 163 -0.77 5.61 21.62
C THR A 163 -2.18 5.33 22.11
N PHE A 164 -2.59 4.06 22.14
CA PHE A 164 -3.84 3.70 22.78
C PHE A 164 -3.74 2.37 23.52
N HIS A 165 -4.48 2.30 24.63
CA HIS A 165 -4.73 1.08 25.38
C HIS A 165 -6.21 1.12 25.82
N SER A 166 -6.55 1.33 27.08
CA SER A 166 -7.89 1.73 27.55
C SER A 166 -8.26 3.15 27.09
N GLN A 167 -7.26 4.05 27.08
CA GLN A 167 -7.39 5.43 26.59
C GLN A 167 -6.37 5.74 25.51
N ALA A 168 -6.70 6.69 24.63
CA ALA A 168 -5.76 7.23 23.65
C ALA A 168 -5.03 8.45 24.21
N LYS A 169 -3.75 8.57 23.90
CA LYS A 169 -2.89 9.67 24.32
C LYS A 169 -2.03 10.12 23.16
N ARG A 170 -1.89 11.44 22.98
CA ARG A 170 -0.92 12.02 22.05
C ARG A 170 0.45 12.10 22.71
N GLU A 171 1.38 11.30 22.22
CA GLU A 171 2.77 11.33 22.69
C GLU A 171 3.57 12.42 21.98
N ILE A 172 3.32 12.62 20.69
CA ILE A 172 3.98 13.65 19.88
C ILE A 172 2.91 14.41 19.11
N GLU A 173 2.89 15.73 19.24
CA GLU A 173 2.09 16.61 18.36
C GLU A 173 2.58 16.55 16.91
N LEU A 174 1.74 16.95 15.96
CA LEU A 174 2.09 16.96 14.54
C LEU A 174 3.35 17.83 14.27
N THR A 175 4.49 17.17 14.13
CA THR A 175 5.85 17.76 14.12
C THR A 175 6.47 17.61 12.74
N TYR A 176 7.18 18.64 12.24
CA TYR A 176 7.95 18.55 10.99
C TYR A 176 9.07 17.52 11.08
N MET A 177 9.25 16.71 10.04
CA MET A 177 10.23 15.62 9.98
C MET A 177 11.60 16.11 9.53
N ASP A 178 12.02 17.27 10.04
CA ASP A 178 13.41 17.72 9.98
C ASP A 178 14.30 16.88 10.91
N LYS A 179 15.60 17.18 10.96
CA LYS A 179 16.55 16.41 11.79
C LYS A 179 16.11 16.35 13.27
N LYS A 180 15.60 17.45 13.83
CA LYS A 180 15.17 17.53 15.23
C LYS A 180 13.86 16.79 15.45
N GLY A 181 12.90 16.93 14.54
CA GLY A 181 11.62 16.21 14.62
C GLY A 181 11.79 14.71 14.51
N LYS A 182 12.65 14.24 13.59
CA LYS A 182 12.99 12.81 13.48
C LYS A 182 13.62 12.27 14.76
N GLU A 183 14.52 13.02 15.40
CA GLU A 183 15.14 12.63 16.67
C GLU A 183 14.12 12.62 17.82
N LYS A 184 13.26 13.63 17.90
CA LYS A 184 12.16 13.72 18.89
C LYS A 184 11.23 12.50 18.81
N VAL A 185 10.84 12.11 17.59
CA VAL A 185 9.99 10.93 17.34
C VAL A 185 10.71 9.63 17.73
N GLN A 186 11.99 9.48 17.37
CA GLN A 186 12.77 8.28 17.74
C GLN A 186 12.86 8.10 19.26
N ASN A 187 13.22 9.17 19.97
CA ASN A 187 13.32 9.14 21.43
C ASN A 187 11.97 8.82 22.08
N CYS A 188 10.86 9.34 21.54
CA CYS A 188 9.52 9.00 22.02
C CYS A 188 9.21 7.50 21.83
N LEU A 189 9.49 6.95 20.64
CA LEU A 189 9.26 5.53 20.36
C LEU A 189 10.03 4.63 21.33
N ASP A 190 11.26 5.00 21.69
CA ASP A 190 12.09 4.22 22.62
C ASP A 190 11.53 4.17 24.04
N THR A 191 10.71 5.15 24.43
CA THR A 191 10.05 5.18 25.74
C THR A 191 8.74 4.40 25.81
N LEU A 192 8.19 3.93 24.69
CA LEU A 192 6.89 3.26 24.69
C LEU A 192 6.98 1.88 25.36
N THR A 193 6.04 1.62 26.26
CA THR A 193 5.92 0.35 26.99
C THR A 193 4.50 -0.20 26.87
N PRO A 194 4.32 -1.53 26.83
CA PRO A 194 3.00 -2.15 26.88
C PRO A 194 2.24 -1.79 28.17
N LEU A 195 0.94 -1.65 28.05
CA LEU A 195 -0.07 -1.32 29.05
C LEU A 195 -1.23 -2.31 28.92
N ASN A 196 -2.40 -2.02 29.49
CA ASN A 196 -3.54 -2.93 29.53
C ASN A 196 -4.66 -2.52 28.57
N SER A 197 -5.42 -3.51 28.10
CA SER A 197 -6.64 -3.36 27.27
C SER A 197 -6.42 -2.71 25.91
N THR A 198 -7.40 -2.87 25.02
CA THR A 198 -7.33 -2.46 23.61
C THR A 198 -8.62 -1.73 23.23
N ASN A 199 -8.57 -0.40 23.18
CA ASN A 199 -9.65 0.50 22.78
C ASN A 199 -9.36 1.11 21.41
N LEU A 200 -9.54 0.29 20.37
CA LEU A 200 -9.24 0.66 19.00
C LEU A 200 -10.02 1.90 18.54
N TRP A 201 -11.30 2.02 18.93
CA TRP A 201 -12.11 3.18 18.55
C TRP A 201 -11.51 4.49 19.07
N GLN A 202 -11.08 4.54 20.32
CA GLN A 202 -10.53 5.78 20.87
C GLN A 202 -9.19 6.15 20.21
N GLY A 203 -8.37 5.16 19.86
CA GLY A 203 -7.14 5.39 19.07
C GLY A 203 -7.45 5.97 17.69
N LEU A 204 -8.42 5.40 16.99
CA LEU A 204 -8.90 5.87 15.68
C LEU A 204 -9.45 7.29 15.74
N GLU A 205 -10.40 7.54 16.65
CA GLU A 205 -11.05 8.84 16.82
C GLU A 205 -10.03 9.94 17.15
N TYR A 206 -9.15 9.69 18.13
CA TYR A 206 -8.13 10.65 18.53
C TYR A 206 -7.12 10.92 17.41
N GLY A 207 -6.69 9.89 16.69
CA GLY A 207 -5.77 10.07 15.56
C GLY A 207 -6.39 10.84 14.40
N LEU A 208 -7.68 10.63 14.13
CA LEU A 208 -8.44 11.44 13.17
C LEU A 208 -8.55 12.89 13.64
N ASP A 209 -8.84 13.12 14.92
CA ASP A 209 -8.92 14.46 15.51
C ASP A 209 -7.59 15.21 15.35
N VAL A 210 -6.46 14.55 15.58
CA VAL A 210 -5.13 15.16 15.37
C VAL A 210 -4.92 15.60 13.93
N LEU A 211 -5.31 14.77 12.95
CA LEU A 211 -5.23 15.13 11.53
C LEU A 211 -6.26 16.21 11.13
N ASN A 212 -7.29 16.40 11.95
CA ASN A 212 -8.37 17.38 11.77
C ASN A 212 -8.05 18.76 12.41
N GLU A 213 -7.05 18.84 13.30
CA GLU A 213 -6.68 20.07 14.03
C GLU A 213 -6.19 21.20 13.11
N LYS A 214 -5.54 20.88 11.99
CA LYS A 214 -5.00 21.86 11.06
C LYS A 214 -5.65 21.75 9.69
N ASN A 215 -6.13 22.88 9.19
CA ASN A 215 -6.63 23.00 7.83
C ASN A 215 -5.43 23.12 6.86
N SER A 216 -4.70 22.03 6.68
CA SER A 216 -3.59 21.94 5.74
C SER A 216 -4.10 21.43 4.39
N GLN A 217 -3.39 21.76 3.31
CA GLN A 217 -3.61 21.12 2.00
C GLN A 217 -2.81 19.81 1.87
N ASN A 218 -2.20 19.35 2.96
CA ASN A 218 -1.41 18.13 2.98
C ASN A 218 -2.33 16.91 2.86
N LEU A 219 -1.75 15.80 2.41
CA LEU A 219 -2.46 14.53 2.40
C LEU A 219 -2.36 13.89 3.78
N ASN A 220 -3.52 13.53 4.32
CA ASN A 220 -3.65 13.00 5.67
C ASN A 220 -3.62 11.47 5.62
N PHE A 221 -2.70 10.87 6.36
CA PHE A 221 -2.58 9.42 6.50
C PHE A 221 -2.69 9.03 7.97
N LEU A 222 -3.74 8.28 8.31
CA LEU A 222 -3.87 7.61 9.59
C LEU A 222 -3.28 6.20 9.44
N MET A 223 -2.25 5.87 10.22
CA MET A 223 -1.63 4.55 10.20
C MET A 223 -1.82 3.89 11.56
N VAL A 224 -2.63 2.84 11.62
CA VAL A 224 -2.98 2.16 12.87
C VAL A 224 -2.23 0.85 12.97
N PHE A 225 -1.49 0.65 14.06
CA PHE A 225 -0.71 -0.55 14.34
C PHE A 225 -1.33 -1.26 15.54
N THR A 226 -1.79 -2.50 15.37
CA THR A 226 -2.44 -3.29 16.43
C THR A 226 -2.20 -4.77 16.23
N ASP A 227 -2.15 -5.53 17.32
CA ASP A 227 -1.94 -6.99 17.32
C ASP A 227 -3.13 -7.77 17.88
N GLY A 228 -4.18 -7.06 18.30
CA GLY A 228 -5.23 -7.61 19.12
C GLY A 228 -6.65 -7.38 18.57
N VAL A 229 -7.60 -8.09 19.20
CA VAL A 229 -9.02 -7.86 19.03
C VAL A 229 -9.45 -6.72 19.97
N PRO A 230 -10.20 -5.71 19.50
CA PRO A 230 -10.72 -4.66 20.37
C PRO A 230 -11.53 -5.23 21.52
N ASN A 231 -11.09 -4.94 22.75
CA ASN A 231 -11.75 -5.39 23.97
C ASN A 231 -12.76 -4.37 24.49
N ILE A 232 -12.71 -3.13 23.97
CA ILE A 232 -13.68 -2.06 24.26
C ILE A 232 -14.39 -1.71 22.96
N ASN A 233 -15.66 -2.09 22.88
CA ASN A 233 -16.49 -1.82 21.71
C ASN A 233 -17.26 -0.51 21.88
N PRO A 234 -17.28 0.37 20.86
CA PRO A 234 -18.10 1.57 20.91
C PRO A 234 -19.59 1.22 20.77
N PRO A 235 -20.52 2.09 21.20
CA PRO A 235 -21.95 1.75 21.34
C PRO A 235 -22.65 1.26 20.07
N ARG A 236 -22.12 1.58 18.89
CA ARG A 236 -22.72 1.26 17.58
C ARG A 236 -21.84 0.34 16.73
N GLY A 237 -20.71 -0.14 17.25
CA GLY A 237 -19.68 -0.82 16.47
C GLY A 237 -18.69 0.17 15.81
N HIS A 238 -17.47 -0.31 15.55
CA HIS A 238 -16.36 0.53 15.05
C HIS A 238 -16.66 1.12 13.67
N LEU A 239 -17.18 0.31 12.75
CA LEU A 239 -17.46 0.73 11.37
C LEU A 239 -18.52 1.85 11.32
N GLN A 240 -19.63 1.67 12.04
CA GLN A 240 -20.72 2.65 12.08
C GLN A 240 -20.27 3.97 12.72
N MET A 241 -19.41 3.88 13.74
CA MET A 241 -18.82 5.07 14.37
C MET A 241 -17.85 5.78 13.44
N LEU A 242 -17.02 5.06 12.70
CA LEU A 242 -16.12 5.63 11.69
C LEU A 242 -16.93 6.33 10.58
N GLN A 243 -17.96 5.68 10.04
CA GLN A 243 -18.86 6.26 9.05
C GLN A 243 -19.52 7.55 9.55
N LYS A 244 -19.98 7.54 10.81
CA LYS A 244 -20.56 8.72 11.44
C LYS A 244 -19.52 9.83 11.56
N TYR A 245 -18.33 9.54 12.08
CA TYR A 245 -17.25 10.52 12.21
C TYR A 245 -16.86 11.12 10.86
N ARG A 246 -16.71 10.30 9.81
CA ARG A 246 -16.45 10.73 8.43
C ARG A 246 -17.56 11.63 7.88
N LYS A 247 -18.82 11.33 8.19
CA LYS A 247 -19.97 12.15 7.78
C LYS A 247 -19.98 13.50 8.49
N ASP A 248 -19.73 13.50 9.80
CA ASP A 248 -19.78 14.69 10.65
C ASP A 248 -18.59 15.64 10.37
N ASN A 249 -17.44 15.11 9.94
CA ASN A 249 -16.22 15.86 9.62
C ASN A 249 -15.87 15.89 8.11
N LYS A 250 -16.87 15.68 7.25
CA LYS A 250 -16.66 15.43 5.81
C LYS A 250 -15.68 16.38 5.14
N GLU A 251 -15.79 17.69 5.37
CA GLU A 251 -14.97 18.69 4.69
C GLU A 251 -13.47 18.59 5.01
N LYS A 252 -13.11 18.06 6.18
CA LYS A 252 -11.73 18.09 6.68
C LYS A 252 -11.01 16.75 6.56
N ILE A 253 -11.77 15.65 6.57
CA ILE A 253 -11.21 14.29 6.49
C ILE A 253 -11.63 13.52 5.23
N GLU A 254 -12.23 14.18 4.22
CA GLU A 254 -12.57 13.55 2.93
C GLU A 254 -11.36 12.85 2.31
N ASN A 255 -10.19 13.49 2.40
CA ASN A 255 -8.93 13.01 1.83
C ASN A 255 -8.04 12.28 2.86
N CYS A 256 -8.56 11.98 4.05
CA CYS A 256 -7.83 11.17 5.03
C CYS A 256 -7.90 9.70 4.64
N ILE A 257 -6.72 9.11 4.42
CA ILE A 257 -6.52 7.70 4.11
C ILE A 257 -6.21 6.96 5.40
N ILE A 258 -6.93 5.87 5.69
CA ILE A 258 -6.72 5.05 6.91
C ILE A 258 -6.13 3.70 6.52
N ASN A 259 -4.90 3.46 6.96
CA ASN A 259 -4.19 2.20 6.79
C ASN A 259 -4.18 1.44 8.11
N MET A 260 -4.49 0.15 8.04
CA MET A 260 -4.56 -0.74 9.19
C MET A 260 -3.46 -1.80 9.08
N PHE A 261 -2.60 -1.92 10.09
CA PHE A 261 -1.51 -2.88 10.17
C PHE A 261 -1.78 -3.82 11.33
N GLY A 262 -2.15 -5.05 11.00
CA GLY A 262 -2.42 -6.12 11.97
C GLY A 262 -1.20 -7.00 12.18
N PHE A 263 -0.74 -7.16 13.42
CA PHE A 263 0.43 -7.98 13.77
C PHE A 263 0.02 -9.29 14.45
N GLY A 264 0.67 -10.39 14.08
CA GLY A 264 0.41 -11.70 14.68
C GLY A 264 -0.89 -12.33 14.19
N TYR A 265 -1.40 -13.34 14.89
CA TYR A 265 -2.54 -14.17 14.43
C TYR A 265 -3.84 -13.92 15.19
N ASN A 266 -3.79 -13.21 16.33
CA ASN A 266 -4.92 -13.07 17.25
C ASN A 266 -5.62 -11.71 17.05
N LEU A 267 -6.02 -11.42 15.81
CA LEU A 267 -6.62 -10.15 15.42
C LEU A 267 -7.84 -10.34 14.52
N ASP A 268 -8.77 -9.40 14.63
CA ASP A 268 -9.99 -9.36 13.81
C ASP A 268 -9.68 -8.77 12.43
N SER A 269 -9.14 -9.61 11.54
CA SER A 269 -8.74 -9.20 10.18
C SER A 269 -9.92 -8.67 9.37
N GLU A 270 -11.13 -9.18 9.60
CA GLU A 270 -12.33 -8.73 8.90
C GLU A 270 -12.65 -7.28 9.30
N LEU A 271 -12.69 -7.00 10.60
CA LEU A 271 -12.90 -5.65 11.13
C LEU A 271 -11.84 -4.66 10.65
N LEU A 272 -10.55 -5.01 10.74
CA LEU A 272 -9.47 -4.12 10.32
C LEU A 272 -9.55 -3.82 8.81
N ASN A 273 -9.91 -4.81 8.00
CA ASN A 273 -10.11 -4.63 6.58
C ASN A 273 -11.32 -3.74 6.27
N GLU A 274 -12.46 -3.93 6.96
CA GLU A 274 -13.63 -3.06 6.81
C GLU A 274 -13.31 -1.59 7.13
N LEU A 275 -12.56 -1.35 8.21
CA LEU A 275 -12.14 0.00 8.61
C LEU A 275 -11.19 0.63 7.60
N ALA A 276 -10.24 -0.15 7.04
CA ALA A 276 -9.35 0.33 5.99
C ALA A 276 -10.12 0.69 4.70
N ILE A 277 -11.09 -0.14 4.31
CA ILE A 277 -11.94 0.10 3.13
C ILE A 277 -12.78 1.38 3.30
N GLU A 278 -13.44 1.54 4.45
CA GLU A 278 -14.17 2.77 4.79
C GLU A 278 -13.22 3.99 4.83
N GLY A 279 -11.97 3.75 5.19
CA GLY A 279 -10.87 4.69 5.22
C GLY A 279 -10.25 5.08 3.88
N ASN A 280 -10.66 4.48 2.76
CA ASN A 280 -9.97 4.57 1.45
C ASN A 280 -8.48 4.17 1.49
N GLY A 281 -8.06 3.39 2.49
CA GLY A 281 -6.69 2.90 2.63
C GLY A 281 -6.61 1.40 2.45
N ALA A 282 -5.57 0.79 3.02
CA ALA A 282 -5.30 -0.62 2.92
C ALA A 282 -5.12 -1.28 4.28
N TYR A 283 -5.51 -2.54 4.33
CA TYR A 283 -5.19 -3.44 5.42
C TYR A 283 -3.98 -4.30 5.03
N ALA A 284 -3.00 -4.38 5.94
CA ALA A 284 -1.85 -5.26 5.80
C ALA A 284 -1.74 -6.16 7.03
N PHE A 285 -1.71 -7.47 6.76
CA PHE A 285 -1.47 -8.51 7.74
C PHE A 285 0.03 -8.80 7.83
N ILE A 286 0.58 -8.76 9.04
CA ILE A 286 2.00 -8.96 9.34
C ILE A 286 2.11 -10.18 10.25
N PRO A 287 2.33 -11.38 9.68
CA PRO A 287 2.37 -12.63 10.46
C PRO A 287 3.57 -12.69 11.41
N ASP A 288 4.69 -12.09 11.02
CA ASP A 288 5.94 -12.10 11.76
C ASP A 288 6.88 -10.96 11.36
N ALA A 289 7.99 -10.84 12.10
CA ALA A 289 8.97 -9.77 11.96
C ALA A 289 9.61 -9.68 10.57
N SER A 290 9.69 -10.78 9.82
CA SER A 290 10.35 -10.80 8.51
C SER A 290 9.55 -10.06 7.43
N PHE A 291 8.22 -9.99 7.57
CA PHE A 291 7.32 -9.34 6.60
C PHE A 291 7.22 -7.83 6.77
N VAL A 292 7.69 -7.32 7.91
CA VAL A 292 7.60 -5.91 8.29
C VAL A 292 8.19 -5.02 7.20
N GLY A 293 9.47 -5.23 6.86
CA GLY A 293 10.15 -4.41 5.84
C GLY A 293 9.37 -4.32 4.53
N THR A 294 8.90 -5.46 4.02
CA THR A 294 8.12 -5.55 2.78
C THR A 294 6.78 -4.82 2.88
N VAL A 295 6.04 -5.01 3.97
CA VAL A 295 4.74 -4.36 4.18
C VAL A 295 4.89 -2.84 4.28
N PHE A 296 5.91 -2.35 4.99
CA PHE A 296 6.14 -0.92 5.14
C PHE A 296 6.63 -0.26 3.86
N VAL A 297 7.48 -0.93 3.06
CA VAL A 297 7.84 -0.44 1.71
C VAL A 297 6.61 -0.34 0.82
N ASN A 298 5.73 -1.34 0.85
CA ASN A 298 4.49 -1.32 0.07
C ASN A 298 3.53 -0.22 0.54
N ALA A 299 3.38 -0.02 1.85
CA ALA A 299 2.55 1.05 2.40
C ALA A 299 3.09 2.45 2.05
N PHE A 300 4.41 2.63 2.11
CA PHE A 300 5.04 3.89 1.70
C PHE A 300 4.89 4.13 0.20
N ALA A 301 5.09 3.11 -0.63
CA ALA A 301 4.85 3.18 -2.07
C ALA A 301 3.39 3.55 -2.39
N GLN A 302 2.43 2.99 -1.63
CA GLN A 302 1.02 3.34 -1.75
C GLN A 302 0.79 4.80 -1.35
N MET A 303 1.35 5.26 -0.23
CA MET A 303 1.25 6.65 0.23
C MET A 303 1.75 7.64 -0.85
N LEU A 304 2.91 7.35 -1.44
CA LEU A 304 3.48 8.14 -2.54
C LEU A 304 2.59 8.10 -3.79
N SER A 305 1.99 6.96 -4.08
CA SER A 305 1.09 6.81 -5.25
C SER A 305 -0.25 7.53 -5.04
N SER A 306 -0.78 7.56 -3.82
CA SER A 306 -2.02 8.27 -3.47
C SER A 306 -1.88 9.78 -3.66
N ASP A 307 -0.67 10.32 -3.45
CA ASP A 307 -0.37 11.72 -3.73
C ASP A 307 -0.52 12.06 -5.21
N PHE A 308 -0.02 11.18 -6.07
CA PHE A 308 -0.16 11.32 -7.51
C PHE A 308 -1.64 11.35 -7.98
N LEU A 309 -2.54 10.74 -7.21
CA LEU A 309 -3.97 10.66 -7.46
C LEU A 309 -4.80 11.73 -6.73
N GLY A 310 -4.15 12.65 -6.00
CA GLY A 310 -4.82 13.69 -5.21
C GLY A 310 -5.64 13.12 -4.04
N GLY A 311 -5.11 12.09 -3.37
CA GLY A 311 -5.74 11.49 -2.19
C GLY A 311 -6.93 10.57 -2.48
N ARG A 312 -7.23 10.28 -3.75
CA ARG A 312 -8.33 9.38 -4.15
C ARG A 312 -7.79 8.07 -4.73
N ASN A 313 -7.71 7.04 -3.89
CA ASN A 313 -7.38 5.66 -4.30
C ASN A 313 -8.57 4.96 -5.01
N LEU A 314 -9.08 5.55 -6.09
CA LEU A 314 -10.20 4.97 -6.84
C LEU A 314 -9.78 4.58 -8.26
N ILE A 315 -8.96 3.53 -8.37
CA ILE A 315 -8.96 2.73 -9.60
C ILE A 315 -10.02 1.63 -9.41
N LYS A 316 -11.30 1.99 -9.61
CA LYS A 316 -12.39 1.02 -9.67
C LYS A 316 -12.38 0.35 -11.05
N ILE A 317 -11.84 -0.86 -11.14
CA ILE A 317 -11.87 -1.67 -12.35
C ILE A 317 -13.20 -2.42 -12.39
N TYR A 318 -14.14 -1.95 -13.22
CA TYR A 318 -15.38 -2.67 -13.50
C TYR A 318 -15.16 -3.68 -14.64
N ILE A 319 -14.92 -4.95 -14.30
CA ILE A 319 -14.88 -6.02 -15.32
C ILE A 319 -16.32 -6.48 -15.58
N ARG A 320 -16.97 -5.90 -16.59
CA ARG A 320 -18.33 -6.28 -16.99
C ARG A 320 -18.28 -7.51 -17.90
N GLN A 321 -18.36 -8.71 -17.33
CA GLN A 321 -18.54 -9.94 -18.12
C GLN A 321 -19.97 -9.97 -18.67
N LYS A 322 -20.16 -9.79 -19.99
CA LYS A 322 -21.43 -10.16 -20.65
C LYS A 322 -21.51 -11.68 -20.73
N GLN A 323 -21.96 -12.34 -19.65
CA GLN A 323 -22.41 -13.73 -19.71
C GLN A 323 -23.92 -13.74 -20.05
N PRO A 324 -24.42 -14.62 -20.94
CA PRO A 324 -25.85 -14.76 -21.16
C PRO A 324 -26.53 -15.30 -19.88
N LEU A 325 -27.60 -14.63 -19.45
CA LEU A 325 -28.34 -14.85 -18.19
C LEU A 325 -28.80 -16.30 -17.96
N SER A 326 -28.88 -17.11 -19.03
CA SER A 326 -29.34 -18.50 -19.01
C SER A 326 -28.41 -19.47 -18.26
N HIS A 327 -27.11 -19.18 -18.16
CA HIS A 327 -26.17 -20.09 -17.50
C HIS A 327 -26.13 -19.90 -15.97
N PHE A 328 -26.45 -18.71 -15.47
CA PHE A 328 -26.40 -18.39 -14.04
C PHE A 328 -27.58 -18.97 -13.26
N ILE A 329 -28.78 -18.96 -13.85
CA ILE A 329 -30.02 -19.43 -13.19
C ILE A 329 -29.99 -20.94 -12.94
N ARG A 330 -29.36 -21.73 -13.83
CA ARG A 330 -29.40 -23.20 -13.77
C ARG A 330 -28.42 -23.82 -12.76
N LYS A 331 -27.38 -23.09 -12.33
CA LYS A 331 -26.30 -23.62 -11.49
C LYS A 331 -26.39 -23.19 -10.02
N TYR A 332 -27.04 -22.06 -9.74
CA TYR A 332 -27.03 -21.45 -8.40
C TYR A 332 -28.42 -21.20 -7.79
N LEU A 333 -29.49 -21.52 -8.51
CA LEU A 333 -30.85 -21.59 -7.98
C LEU A 333 -31.38 -23.00 -8.27
N ASN A 334 -31.44 -23.86 -7.24
CA ASN A 334 -32.22 -25.11 -7.30
C ASN A 334 -33.71 -24.77 -7.37
N PHE A 335 -34.16 -24.27 -8.52
CA PHE A 335 -35.55 -23.98 -8.82
C PHE A 335 -36.09 -25.09 -9.72
N ASP A 336 -36.95 -25.94 -9.17
CA ASP A 336 -37.65 -26.98 -9.90
C ASP A 336 -38.80 -26.37 -10.71
N LEU A 337 -38.54 -26.09 -11.99
CA LEU A 337 -39.50 -25.56 -12.96
C LEU A 337 -40.59 -26.59 -13.35
N SER A 338 -40.55 -27.83 -12.85
CA SER A 338 -41.64 -28.79 -13.05
C SER A 338 -42.90 -28.44 -12.25
N LYS A 339 -42.78 -27.61 -11.20
CA LYS A 339 -43.91 -27.11 -10.39
C LYS A 339 -44.68 -25.94 -11.02
N PHE A 340 -44.23 -25.42 -12.16
CA PHE A 340 -44.91 -24.32 -12.89
C PHE A 340 -45.31 -24.72 -14.33
N ARG A 341 -45.69 -25.99 -14.54
CA ARG A 341 -46.43 -26.40 -15.74
C ARG A 341 -47.94 -26.49 -15.44
N ARG A 342 -48.65 -25.42 -15.84
CA ARG A 342 -50.08 -25.28 -16.18
C ARG A 342 -51.11 -26.09 -15.36
N ASN A 343 -51.92 -25.38 -14.58
CA ASN A 343 -53.22 -24.88 -15.06
C ASN A 343 -53.48 -23.49 -14.49
#